data_AF-A0A1M2Z6Q0-F1
#
_entry.id   AF-A0A1M2Z6Q0-F1
#
_cell.length_a   1.000
_cell.length_b   1.000
_cell.length_c   1.000
_cell.angle_alpha   90.00
_cell.angle_beta   90.00
_cell.angle_gamma   90.00
#
_symmetry.space_group_name_H-M   'P 1'
#
loop_
_entity.id
_entity.type
_entity.pdbx_description
1 polymer ?
#
loop_
_entity_poly.entity_id
_entity_poly.type
_entity_poly.pdbx_seq_one_letter_code
_entity_poly.pdbx_strand_id
1 'polypeptide(L)'
;MTRRLRIATGLVLFVYVAFHLVNVSLGLYSIDLMEAARPWFQGFWTSIPGVVLLTLAFATHAGLGLHALFWRNTLRMTRLDAIQLLTSLGIIPLLAPHVIGTAIAADLFDYDPTFQSILGLFWVDVPAEGLRQVFTLVFVWVHGVIGLFTWMRVQRWWTRVSAVLYPLAVIIPVLALLGFVHAGKELTAHEPTAVEESATSNTETAQAQPGAPTDAAAASTAREPQEEAAPNPPLTGEALQQAVATLDRIKWQVIWTFVALVALTLVARAIRMRHDRARLRISWVGGPEFTVDAGPSILQIAQMQHVPHAHLCRGRGRCGTCRVRVVASEFPLPPRNDVERQTLGRVGAEENVRLACQLVPHGGSIRVERLVRPDLRPADLREMRRQPAAPASPQPEPAE
;
A
#
# COMPACT_ATOMS: atom_id res chain seq x y z
N MET A 1 -0.30 14.38 14.31
CA MET A 1 1.03 14.02 13.77
C MET A 1 1.03 12.66 13.08
N THR A 2 0.67 11.58 13.78
CA THR A 2 0.62 10.19 13.25
C THR A 2 -0.11 10.01 11.91
N ARG A 3 -1.27 10.66 11.72
CA ARG A 3 -2.02 10.60 10.45
C ARG A 3 -1.24 11.18 9.27
N ARG A 4 -0.58 12.33 9.45
CA ARG A 4 0.21 12.99 8.40
C ARG A 4 1.41 12.13 8.03
N LEU A 5 2.09 11.59 9.03
CA LEU A 5 3.23 10.70 8.84
C LEU A 5 2.84 9.43 8.06
N ARG A 6 1.74 8.77 8.43
CA ARG A 6 1.24 7.58 7.71
C ARG A 6 0.92 7.85 6.24
N ILE A 7 0.37 9.03 5.93
CA ILE A 7 0.08 9.43 4.54
C ILE A 7 1.39 9.70 3.80
N ALA A 8 2.32 10.46 4.39
CA ALA A 8 3.60 10.77 3.76
C ALA A 8 4.40 9.51 3.45
N THR A 9 4.56 8.61 4.43
CA THR A 9 5.29 7.36 4.21
C THR A 9 4.58 6.45 3.22
N GLY A 10 3.25 6.38 3.25
CA GLY A 10 2.48 5.63 2.26
C GLY A 10 2.61 6.19 0.83
N LEU A 11 2.71 7.51 0.68
CA LEU A 11 2.91 8.15 -0.62
C LEU A 11 4.30 7.86 -1.19
N VAL A 12 5.35 7.90 -0.36
CA VAL A 12 6.71 7.53 -0.79
C VAL A 12 6.73 6.10 -1.35
N LEU A 13 6.18 5.14 -0.61
CA LEU A 13 6.10 3.74 -1.05
C LEU A 13 5.25 3.58 -2.31
N PHE A 14 4.12 4.30 -2.40
CA PHE A 14 3.24 4.23 -3.55
C PHE A 14 3.89 4.78 -4.83
N VAL A 15 4.64 5.88 -4.73
CA VAL A 15 5.37 6.45 -5.87
C VAL A 15 6.45 5.48 -6.34
N TYR A 16 7.22 4.90 -5.42
CA TYR A 16 8.21 3.87 -5.75
C TYR A 16 7.59 2.70 -6.51
N VAL A 17 6.52 2.11 -5.96
CA VAL A 17 5.81 0.99 -6.62
C VAL A 17 5.27 1.41 -7.97
N ALA A 18 4.67 2.59 -8.10
CA ALA A 18 4.15 3.06 -9.39
C ALA A 18 5.27 3.21 -10.43
N PHE A 19 6.41 3.78 -10.08
CA PHE A 19 7.55 3.92 -10.99
C PHE A 19 8.16 2.57 -11.36
N HIS A 20 8.25 1.64 -10.40
CA HIS A 20 8.67 0.27 -10.65
C HIS A 20 7.76 -0.42 -11.66
N LEU A 21 6.43 -0.32 -11.50
CA LEU A 21 5.47 -0.91 -12.42
C LEU A 21 5.47 -0.25 -13.80
N VAL A 22 5.72 1.05 -13.88
CA VAL A 22 5.89 1.73 -15.18
C VAL A 22 7.12 1.18 -15.89
N ASN A 23 8.25 0.97 -15.20
CA ASN A 23 9.42 0.32 -15.81
C ASN A 23 9.09 -1.10 -16.28
N VAL A 24 8.41 -1.91 -15.45
CA VAL A 24 8.01 -3.28 -15.81
C VAL A 24 7.08 -3.30 -17.03
N SER A 25 6.23 -2.28 -17.19
CA SER A 25 5.33 -2.19 -18.35
C SER A 25 6.06 -2.04 -19.69
N LEU A 26 7.32 -1.58 -19.67
CA LEU A 26 8.15 -1.49 -20.88
C LEU A 26 8.53 -2.86 -21.44
N GLY A 27 8.35 -3.94 -20.67
CA GLY A 27 8.47 -5.32 -21.14
C GLY A 27 7.44 -5.71 -22.20
N LEU A 28 6.46 -4.84 -22.49
CA LEU A 28 5.60 -4.95 -23.69
C LEU A 28 6.37 -4.77 -25.00
N TYR A 29 7.56 -4.18 -24.95
CA TYR A 29 8.39 -3.89 -26.12
C TYR A 29 9.62 -4.81 -26.18
N SER A 30 10.43 -4.85 -25.12
CA SER A 30 11.57 -5.77 -24.98
C SER A 30 12.13 -5.74 -23.56
N ILE A 31 12.90 -6.78 -23.20
CA ILE A 31 13.67 -6.82 -21.95
C ILE A 31 14.76 -5.74 -21.93
N ASP A 32 15.44 -5.52 -23.05
CA ASP A 32 16.48 -4.49 -23.18
C ASP A 32 15.97 -3.09 -22.87
N LEU A 33 14.73 -2.77 -23.29
CA LEU A 33 14.13 -1.47 -23.00
C LEU A 33 13.83 -1.32 -21.49
N MET A 34 13.43 -2.39 -20.82
CA MET A 34 13.24 -2.37 -19.36
C MET A 34 14.54 -2.05 -18.64
N GLU A 35 15.65 -2.65 -19.07
CA GLU A 35 16.98 -2.45 -18.49
C GLU A 35 17.51 -1.04 -18.80
N ALA A 36 17.43 -0.59 -20.06
CA ALA A 36 17.84 0.75 -20.46
C ALA A 36 17.03 1.86 -19.73
N ALA A 37 15.77 1.58 -19.40
CA ALA A 37 14.93 2.49 -18.64
C ALA A 37 15.16 2.45 -17.12
N ARG A 38 15.76 1.36 -16.59
CA ARG A 38 15.95 1.12 -15.15
C ARG A 38 16.59 2.31 -14.42
N PRO A 39 17.65 2.98 -14.92
CA PRO A 39 18.23 4.12 -14.22
C PRO A 39 17.27 5.30 -14.05
N TRP A 40 16.36 5.52 -15.01
CA TRP A 40 15.40 6.63 -14.97
C TRP A 40 14.29 6.41 -13.97
N PHE A 41 13.82 5.17 -13.83
CA PHE A 41 12.74 4.83 -12.91
C PHE A 41 13.22 4.41 -11.52
N GLN A 42 14.40 3.78 -11.43
CA GLN A 42 14.93 3.19 -10.19
C GLN A 42 16.20 3.87 -9.67
N GLY A 43 16.95 4.64 -10.47
CA GLY A 43 18.26 5.16 -10.08
C GLY A 43 18.25 6.01 -8.81
N PHE A 44 17.21 6.84 -8.60
CA PHE A 44 17.05 7.53 -7.32
C PHE A 44 16.80 6.55 -6.18
N TRP A 45 15.94 5.56 -6.37
CA TRP A 45 15.51 4.62 -5.35
C TRP A 45 16.59 3.60 -4.94
N THR A 46 17.54 3.31 -5.83
CA THR A 46 18.71 2.47 -5.58
C THR A 46 19.92 3.26 -5.07
N SER A 47 19.88 4.60 -5.11
CA SER A 47 20.89 5.44 -4.47
C SER A 47 20.77 5.40 -2.94
N ILE A 48 21.86 5.70 -2.22
CA ILE A 48 21.89 5.79 -0.75
C ILE A 48 20.71 6.61 -0.18
N PRO A 49 20.45 7.87 -0.62
CA PRO A 49 19.32 8.63 -0.09
C PRO A 49 17.96 8.00 -0.39
N GLY A 50 17.81 7.35 -1.56
CA GLY A 50 16.58 6.64 -1.92
C GLY A 50 16.32 5.42 -1.05
N VAL A 51 17.34 4.58 -0.84
CA VAL A 51 17.25 3.38 0.01
C VAL A 51 16.95 3.75 1.45
N VAL A 52 17.62 4.77 2.01
CA VAL A 52 17.34 5.28 3.35
C VAL A 52 15.90 5.77 3.45
N LEU A 53 15.44 6.56 2.48
CA LEU A 53 14.07 7.07 2.44
C LEU A 53 13.04 5.94 2.38
N LEU A 54 13.24 4.95 1.52
CA LEU A 54 12.33 3.79 1.37
C LEU A 54 12.27 2.95 2.64
N THR A 55 13.43 2.69 3.24
CA THR A 55 13.54 1.87 4.45
C THR A 55 12.83 2.55 5.62
N LEU A 56 13.09 3.84 5.84
CA LEU A 56 12.42 4.62 6.87
C LEU A 56 10.91 4.74 6.60
N ALA A 57 10.51 4.97 5.35
CA ALA A 57 9.10 5.04 4.97
C ALA A 57 8.40 3.70 5.23
N PHE A 58 8.99 2.58 4.83
CA PHE A 58 8.45 1.24 5.03
C PHE A 58 8.31 0.91 6.52
N ALA A 59 9.40 1.03 7.29
CA ALA A 59 9.40 0.72 8.72
C ALA A 59 8.38 1.58 9.48
N THR A 60 8.34 2.89 9.19
CA THR A 60 7.40 3.81 9.81
C THR A 60 5.95 3.51 9.38
N HIS A 61 5.71 3.19 8.11
CA HIS A 61 4.37 2.88 7.61
C HIS A 61 3.81 1.59 8.25
N ALA A 62 4.62 0.53 8.28
CA ALA A 62 4.28 -0.74 8.90
C ALA A 62 4.06 -0.58 10.41
N GLY A 63 4.96 0.10 11.11
CA GLY A 63 4.86 0.38 12.54
C GLY A 63 3.61 1.17 12.91
N LEU A 64 3.27 2.22 12.14
CA LEU A 64 2.02 2.96 12.32
C LEU A 64 0.77 2.12 12.01
N GLY A 65 0.89 1.12 11.12
CA GLY A 65 -0.15 0.12 10.86
C GLY A 65 -0.42 -0.77 12.07
N LEU A 66 0.64 -1.34 12.67
CA LEU A 66 0.55 -2.15 13.89
C LEU A 66 0.03 -1.32 15.07
N HIS A 67 0.52 -0.10 15.24
CA HIS A 67 0.00 0.82 16.26
C HIS A 67 -1.49 1.10 16.06
N ALA A 68 -1.95 1.29 14.82
CA ALA A 68 -3.38 1.47 14.53
C ALA A 68 -4.20 0.20 14.81
N LEU A 69 -3.63 -1.00 14.63
CA LEU A 69 -4.27 -2.27 14.97
C LEU A 69 -4.39 -2.44 16.49
N PHE A 70 -3.35 -2.11 17.25
CA PHE A 70 -3.32 -2.17 18.71
C PHE A 70 -4.42 -1.31 19.36
N TRP A 71 -4.57 -0.06 18.89
CA TRP A 71 -5.54 0.89 19.45
C TRP A 71 -6.98 0.71 18.95
N ARG A 72 -7.25 -0.28 18.11
CA ARG A 72 -8.63 -0.56 17.68
C ARG A 72 -9.43 -1.27 18.77
N ASN A 73 -10.55 -0.69 19.16
CA ASN A 73 -11.42 -1.31 20.18
C ASN A 73 -12.31 -2.44 19.63
N THR A 74 -12.60 -2.45 18.32
CA THR A 74 -13.36 -3.53 17.65
C THR A 74 -12.71 -3.95 16.33
N LEU A 75 -12.81 -5.24 16.01
CA LEU A 75 -12.43 -5.81 14.72
C LEU A 75 -13.63 -5.97 13.76
N ARG A 76 -14.83 -5.50 14.15
CA ARG A 76 -15.95 -5.36 13.21
C ARG A 76 -15.65 -4.20 12.27
N MET A 77 -15.45 -4.50 11.00
CA MET A 77 -14.94 -3.57 10.00
C MET A 77 -15.81 -3.55 8.74
N THR A 78 -15.77 -2.45 7.99
CA THR A 78 -16.38 -2.44 6.66
C THR A 78 -15.59 -3.36 5.72
N ARG A 79 -16.22 -3.89 4.66
CA ARG A 79 -15.54 -4.74 3.66
C ARG A 79 -14.25 -4.12 3.13
N LEU A 80 -14.26 -2.81 2.83
CA LEU A 80 -13.08 -2.09 2.33
C LEU A 80 -11.96 -2.02 3.37
N ASP A 81 -12.28 -1.74 4.63
CA ASP A 81 -11.25 -1.66 5.67
C ASP A 81 -10.68 -3.06 5.97
N ALA A 82 -11.50 -4.11 5.85
CA ALA A 82 -11.08 -5.50 6.04
C ALA A 82 -10.15 -5.96 4.90
N ILE A 83 -10.50 -5.65 3.64
CA ILE A 83 -9.64 -5.90 2.48
C ILE A 83 -8.31 -5.17 2.66
N GLN A 84 -8.32 -3.88 3.01
CA GLN A 84 -7.09 -3.12 3.17
C GLN A 84 -6.19 -3.67 4.29
N LEU A 85 -6.79 -4.16 5.39
CA LEU A 85 -6.05 -4.81 6.47
C LEU A 85 -5.47 -6.15 6.00
N LEU A 86 -6.29 -7.00 5.38
CA LEU A 86 -5.86 -8.30 4.87
C LEU A 86 -4.71 -8.15 3.87
N THR A 87 -4.86 -7.25 2.90
CA THR A 87 -3.81 -7.01 1.93
C THR A 87 -2.56 -6.44 2.60
N SER A 88 -2.69 -5.54 3.58
CA SER A 88 -1.53 -5.01 4.32
C SER A 88 -0.72 -6.08 5.06
N LEU A 89 -1.39 -7.07 5.64
CA LEU A 89 -0.73 -8.16 6.35
C LEU A 89 -0.12 -9.17 5.38
N GLY A 90 -0.74 -9.38 4.22
CA GLY A 90 -0.22 -10.27 3.18
C GLY A 90 0.96 -9.71 2.39
N ILE A 91 1.15 -8.37 2.35
CA ILE A 91 2.24 -7.75 1.59
C ILE A 91 3.61 -8.25 2.05
N ILE A 92 3.88 -8.32 3.35
CA ILE A 92 5.24 -8.65 3.83
C ILE A 92 5.64 -10.09 3.46
N PRO A 93 4.83 -11.12 3.73
CA PRO A 93 5.15 -12.49 3.29
C PRO A 93 5.28 -12.66 1.77
N LEU A 94 4.53 -11.89 0.99
CA LEU A 94 4.57 -11.94 -0.48
C LEU A 94 5.79 -11.19 -1.05
N LEU A 95 6.13 -10.04 -0.47
CA LEU A 95 7.18 -9.13 -0.93
C LEU A 95 8.58 -9.53 -0.45
N ALA A 96 8.70 -10.17 0.72
CA ALA A 96 10.00 -10.49 1.31
C ALA A 96 10.92 -11.30 0.36
N PRO A 97 10.47 -12.38 -0.31
CA PRO A 97 11.32 -13.12 -1.25
C PRO A 97 11.82 -12.26 -2.41
N HIS A 98 10.97 -11.36 -2.92
CA HIS A 98 11.32 -10.45 -4.01
C HIS A 98 12.42 -9.47 -3.57
N VAL A 99 12.23 -8.77 -2.45
CA VAL A 99 13.21 -7.77 -1.98
C VAL A 99 14.53 -8.42 -1.56
N ILE A 100 14.47 -9.59 -0.93
CA ILE A 100 15.68 -10.31 -0.51
C ILE A 100 16.46 -10.82 -1.72
N GLY A 101 15.76 -11.35 -2.73
CA GLY A 101 16.37 -11.85 -3.96
C GLY A 101 16.93 -10.74 -4.88
N THR A 102 16.39 -9.52 -4.84
CA THR A 102 16.83 -8.44 -5.74
C THR A 102 17.69 -7.36 -5.08
N ALA A 103 17.51 -7.07 -3.79
CA ALA A 103 18.25 -6.01 -3.11
C ALA A 103 19.33 -6.55 -2.16
N ILE A 104 19.02 -7.59 -1.39
CA ILE A 104 19.97 -8.15 -0.40
C ILE A 104 20.98 -9.08 -1.07
N ALA A 105 20.54 -9.87 -2.05
CA ALA A 105 21.45 -10.73 -2.81
C ALA A 105 22.54 -9.91 -3.52
N ALA A 106 22.21 -8.71 -4.01
CA ALA A 106 23.17 -7.84 -4.67
C ALA A 106 24.27 -7.35 -3.73
N ASP A 107 23.90 -6.94 -2.52
CA ASP A 107 24.84 -6.45 -1.51
C ASP A 107 25.71 -7.59 -0.91
N LEU A 108 25.16 -8.80 -0.77
CA LEU A 108 25.86 -9.91 -0.12
C LEU A 108 26.74 -10.76 -1.05
N PHE A 109 26.41 -10.84 -2.35
CA PHE A 109 27.05 -11.77 -3.28
C PHE A 109 27.64 -11.11 -4.52
N ASP A 110 27.75 -9.77 -4.54
CA ASP A 110 28.26 -8.99 -5.69
C ASP A 110 27.57 -9.35 -7.01
N TYR A 111 26.25 -9.56 -6.92
CA TYR A 111 25.37 -9.96 -8.01
C TYR A 111 24.52 -8.76 -8.43
N ASP A 112 24.59 -8.30 -9.67
CA ASP A 112 23.67 -7.27 -10.19
C ASP A 112 22.47 -7.94 -10.86
N PRO A 113 21.30 -8.03 -10.19
CA PRO A 113 20.10 -8.57 -10.80
C PRO A 113 19.61 -7.66 -11.93
N THR A 114 19.63 -8.21 -13.14
CA THR A 114 19.05 -7.61 -14.34
C THR A 114 17.61 -8.07 -14.53
N PHE A 115 16.85 -7.37 -15.39
CA PHE A 115 15.52 -7.86 -15.75
C PHE A 115 15.57 -9.23 -16.41
N GLN A 116 16.57 -9.50 -17.24
CA GLN A 116 16.74 -10.79 -17.89
C GLN A 116 16.92 -11.92 -16.88
N SER A 117 17.80 -11.75 -15.89
CA SER A 117 18.07 -12.82 -14.91
C SER A 117 16.89 -13.05 -13.97
N ILE A 118 16.23 -11.98 -13.51
CA ILE A 118 15.07 -12.09 -12.61
C ILE A 118 13.84 -12.64 -13.33
N LEU A 119 13.59 -12.26 -14.57
CA LEU A 119 12.50 -12.84 -15.37
C LEU A 119 12.78 -14.29 -15.73
N GLY A 120 14.04 -14.66 -15.99
CA GLY A 120 14.46 -16.06 -16.15
C GLY A 120 14.14 -16.89 -14.91
N LEU A 121 14.49 -16.40 -13.73
CA LEU A 121 14.14 -17.04 -12.46
C LEU A 121 12.61 -17.23 -12.32
N PHE A 122 11.82 -16.23 -12.69
CA PHE A 122 10.37 -16.25 -12.50
C PHE A 122 9.58 -17.06 -13.53
N TRP A 123 10.10 -17.25 -14.73
CA TRP A 123 9.40 -17.96 -15.80
C TRP A 123 9.99 -19.34 -16.11
N VAL A 124 11.29 -19.55 -15.85
CA VAL A 124 12.02 -20.77 -16.18
C VAL A 124 12.37 -21.54 -14.91
N ASP A 125 13.17 -20.96 -14.01
CA ASP A 125 13.75 -21.73 -12.90
C ASP A 125 12.75 -22.03 -11.78
N VAL A 126 11.99 -21.02 -11.34
CA VAL A 126 11.05 -21.11 -10.22
C VAL A 126 9.73 -20.39 -10.55
N PRO A 127 8.87 -20.98 -11.41
CA PRO A 127 7.60 -20.35 -11.85
C PRO A 127 6.65 -19.94 -10.72
N ALA A 128 6.73 -20.62 -9.57
CA ALA A 128 5.97 -20.26 -8.38
C ALA A 128 6.32 -18.86 -7.85
N GLU A 129 7.56 -18.39 -8.01
CA GLU A 129 7.97 -17.03 -7.65
C GLU A 129 7.41 -15.99 -8.62
N GLY A 130 7.29 -16.32 -9.91
CA GLY A 130 6.58 -15.48 -10.89
C GLY A 130 5.11 -15.32 -10.52
N LEU A 131 4.42 -16.41 -10.17
CA LEU A 131 3.04 -16.35 -9.67
C LEU A 131 2.93 -15.54 -8.37
N ARG A 132 3.90 -15.68 -7.46
CA ARG A 132 3.97 -14.87 -6.24
C ARG A 132 4.00 -13.38 -6.57
N GLN A 133 4.76 -12.94 -7.59
CA GLN A 133 4.81 -11.52 -7.98
C GLN A 133 3.47 -10.99 -8.47
N VAL A 134 2.67 -11.80 -9.16
CA VAL A 134 1.29 -11.42 -9.54
C VAL A 134 0.44 -11.15 -8.28
N PHE A 135 0.53 -12.02 -7.27
CA PHE A 135 -0.15 -11.78 -5.99
C PHE A 135 0.42 -10.57 -5.22
N THR A 136 1.74 -10.39 -5.20
CA THR A 136 2.41 -9.23 -4.60
C THR A 136 1.86 -7.93 -5.21
N LEU A 137 1.79 -7.84 -6.54
CA LEU A 137 1.22 -6.71 -7.25
C LEU A 137 -0.22 -6.44 -6.80
N VAL A 138 -1.09 -7.46 -6.83
CA VAL A 138 -2.49 -7.30 -6.43
C VAL A 138 -2.60 -6.78 -5.00
N PHE A 139 -1.87 -7.35 -4.06
CA PHE A 139 -1.94 -6.99 -2.65
C PHE A 139 -1.41 -5.58 -2.39
N VAL A 140 -0.21 -5.26 -2.91
CA VAL A 140 0.42 -3.93 -2.76
C VAL A 140 -0.43 -2.86 -3.43
N TRP A 141 -0.90 -3.09 -4.65
CA TRP A 141 -1.66 -2.09 -5.41
C TRP A 141 -3.05 -1.85 -4.81
N VAL A 142 -3.78 -2.91 -4.45
CA VAL A 142 -5.10 -2.77 -3.78
C VAL A 142 -4.95 -2.06 -2.43
N HIS A 143 -3.96 -2.44 -1.62
CA HIS A 143 -3.67 -1.75 -0.36
C HIS A 143 -3.41 -0.25 -0.58
N GLY A 144 -2.51 0.05 -1.52
CA GLY A 144 -2.09 1.40 -1.87
C GLY A 144 -3.24 2.26 -2.39
N VAL A 145 -3.99 1.77 -3.39
CA VAL A 145 -5.11 2.51 -3.99
C VAL A 145 -6.24 2.75 -2.98
N ILE A 146 -6.58 1.78 -2.13
CA ILE A 146 -7.58 2.01 -1.07
C ILE A 146 -7.10 3.11 -0.12
N GLY A 147 -5.84 3.05 0.34
CA GLY A 147 -5.27 4.05 1.24
C GLY A 147 -5.24 5.45 0.61
N LEU A 148 -4.73 5.52 -0.61
CA LEU A 148 -4.58 6.74 -1.36
C LEU A 148 -5.95 7.38 -1.69
N PHE A 149 -6.89 6.62 -2.24
CA PHE A 149 -8.18 7.17 -2.69
C PHE A 149 -9.09 7.49 -1.53
N THR A 150 -9.01 6.73 -0.43
CA THR A 150 -9.70 7.15 0.79
C THR A 150 -9.16 8.50 1.23
N TRP A 151 -7.86 8.76 1.25
CA TRP A 151 -7.34 10.08 1.61
C TRP A 151 -7.64 11.18 0.57
N MET A 152 -7.43 10.94 -0.73
CA MET A 152 -7.60 11.98 -1.76
C MET A 152 -9.05 12.42 -1.93
N ARG A 153 -10.03 11.50 -1.81
CA ARG A 153 -11.47 11.81 -1.96
C ARG A 153 -12.01 12.86 -0.97
N VAL A 154 -11.27 13.22 0.08
CA VAL A 154 -11.67 14.32 1.00
C VAL A 154 -11.06 15.67 0.66
N GLN A 155 -10.10 15.71 -0.25
CA GLN A 155 -9.42 16.93 -0.62
C GLN A 155 -10.29 17.76 -1.57
N ARG A 156 -10.23 19.09 -1.43
CA ARG A 156 -11.03 20.03 -2.23
C ARG A 156 -10.73 19.92 -3.74
N TRP A 157 -9.51 19.53 -4.09
CA TRP A 157 -9.04 19.38 -5.47
C TRP A 157 -9.40 18.03 -6.11
N TRP A 158 -9.97 17.08 -5.35
CA TRP A 158 -10.24 15.72 -5.83
C TRP A 158 -11.07 15.68 -7.10
N THR A 159 -12.12 16.50 -7.20
CA THR A 159 -13.03 16.52 -8.35
C THR A 159 -12.30 16.83 -9.65
N ARG A 160 -11.25 17.65 -9.62
CA ARG A 160 -10.48 18.03 -10.81
C ARG A 160 -9.57 16.91 -11.30
N VAL A 161 -8.88 16.24 -10.38
CA VAL A 161 -7.85 15.24 -10.74
C VAL A 161 -8.40 13.82 -10.83
N SER A 162 -9.59 13.56 -10.28
CA SER A 162 -10.17 12.21 -10.23
C SER A 162 -10.35 11.59 -11.61
N ALA A 163 -10.67 12.39 -12.63
CA ALA A 163 -10.81 11.94 -14.02
C ALA A 163 -9.52 11.31 -14.57
N VAL A 164 -8.35 11.74 -14.09
CA VAL A 164 -7.04 11.21 -14.51
C VAL A 164 -6.60 10.05 -13.62
N LEU A 165 -6.79 10.18 -12.29
CA LEU A 165 -6.29 9.18 -11.35
C LEU A 165 -7.04 7.85 -11.39
N TYR A 166 -8.32 7.83 -11.75
CA TYR A 166 -9.07 6.58 -11.91
C TYR A 166 -8.53 5.70 -13.05
N PRO A 167 -8.37 6.20 -14.30
CA PRO A 167 -7.73 5.43 -15.36
C PRO A 167 -6.33 4.96 -15.00
N LEU A 168 -5.48 5.82 -14.42
CA LEU A 168 -4.11 5.45 -14.06
C LEU A 168 -4.06 4.31 -13.03
N ALA A 169 -4.99 4.31 -12.07
CA ALA A 169 -5.07 3.23 -11.08
C ALA A 169 -5.41 1.86 -11.68
N VAL A 170 -5.93 1.81 -12.92
CA VAL A 170 -6.23 0.57 -13.65
C VAL A 170 -5.14 0.29 -14.69
N ILE A 171 -4.73 1.30 -15.47
CA ILE A 171 -3.81 1.14 -16.59
C ILE A 171 -2.42 0.70 -16.11
N ILE A 172 -1.87 1.31 -15.05
CA ILE A 172 -0.51 1.00 -14.57
C ILE A 172 -0.33 -0.50 -14.25
N PRO A 173 -1.13 -1.13 -13.37
CA PRO A 173 -0.93 -2.54 -13.04
C PRO A 173 -1.27 -3.46 -14.23
N VAL A 174 -2.20 -3.08 -15.11
CA VAL A 174 -2.55 -3.87 -16.30
C VAL A 174 -1.38 -3.89 -17.28
N LEU A 175 -0.82 -2.73 -17.62
CA LEU A 175 0.33 -2.65 -18.53
C LEU A 175 1.56 -3.34 -17.93
N ALA A 176 1.78 -3.23 -16.61
CA ALA A 176 2.86 -3.94 -15.93
C ALA A 176 2.71 -5.47 -16.03
N LEU A 177 1.51 -6.02 -15.81
CA LEU A 177 1.26 -7.46 -15.97
C LEU A 177 1.44 -7.92 -17.42
N LEU A 178 0.94 -7.14 -18.38
CA LEU A 178 1.13 -7.46 -19.80
C LEU A 178 2.60 -7.42 -20.19
N GLY A 179 3.36 -6.43 -19.71
CA GLY A 179 4.81 -6.35 -19.93
C GLY A 179 5.57 -7.51 -19.31
N PHE A 180 5.22 -7.88 -18.08
CA PHE A 180 5.78 -9.05 -17.39
C PHE A 180 5.53 -10.37 -18.16
N VAL A 181 4.32 -10.56 -18.70
CA VAL A 181 3.97 -11.75 -19.48
C VAL A 181 4.61 -11.74 -20.86
N HIS A 182 4.67 -10.59 -21.54
CA HIS A 182 5.30 -10.48 -22.85
C HIS A 182 6.79 -10.77 -22.78
N ALA A 183 7.50 -10.15 -21.85
CA ALA A 183 8.92 -10.41 -21.61
C ALA A 183 9.19 -11.88 -21.21
N GLY A 184 8.30 -12.52 -20.44
CA GLY A 184 8.41 -13.96 -20.13
C GLY A 184 8.29 -14.87 -21.35
N LYS A 185 7.46 -14.50 -22.33
CA LYS A 185 7.36 -15.24 -23.61
C LYS A 185 8.61 -15.08 -24.45
N GLU A 186 9.21 -13.89 -24.46
CA GLU A 186 10.47 -13.62 -25.15
C GLU A 186 11.58 -14.57 -24.66
N LEU A 187 11.68 -14.80 -23.35
CA LEU A 187 12.67 -15.72 -22.78
C LEU A 187 12.41 -17.20 -23.10
N THR A 188 11.15 -17.63 -23.06
CA THR A 188 10.80 -19.05 -23.29
C THR A 188 10.75 -19.42 -24.78
N ALA A 189 10.65 -18.45 -25.69
CA ALA A 189 10.67 -18.67 -27.13
C ALA A 189 12.06 -19.02 -27.70
N HIS A 190 13.14 -18.75 -26.97
CA HIS A 190 14.52 -18.96 -27.40
C HIS A 190 15.12 -20.31 -26.94
N GLU A 191 14.34 -21.23 -26.37
CA GLU A 191 14.80 -22.62 -26.25
C GLU A 191 14.85 -23.24 -27.65
N PRO A 192 16.04 -23.55 -28.20
CA PRO A 192 16.10 -24.31 -29.43
C PRO A 192 15.65 -25.74 -29.08
N THR A 193 14.73 -26.27 -29.86
CA THR A 193 14.57 -27.72 -30.05
C THR A 193 15.87 -28.30 -30.63
N ALA A 194 16.94 -28.33 -29.84
CA ALA A 194 18.24 -28.87 -30.20
C ALA A 194 18.27 -30.36 -29.88
N VAL A 195 17.52 -31.17 -30.64
CA VAL A 195 17.70 -32.63 -30.66
C VAL A 195 17.82 -33.20 -32.09
N GLU A 196 17.47 -32.49 -33.17
CA GLU A 196 17.40 -33.15 -34.50
C GLU A 196 18.32 -32.64 -35.63
N GLU A 197 19.04 -31.52 -35.51
CA GLU A 197 19.76 -30.96 -36.67
C GLU A 197 21.29 -31.11 -36.70
N SER A 198 21.91 -31.71 -35.68
CA SER A 198 23.38 -31.88 -35.63
C SER A 198 23.90 -33.14 -36.34
N ALA A 199 23.03 -33.93 -36.97
CA ALA A 199 23.42 -35.24 -37.54
C ALA A 199 23.78 -35.23 -39.03
N THR A 200 23.59 -34.12 -39.76
CA THR A 200 23.82 -34.09 -41.22
C THR A 200 24.56 -32.85 -41.68
N SER A 201 25.79 -32.64 -41.20
CA SER A 201 26.74 -31.77 -41.91
C SER A 201 28.17 -32.10 -41.54
N ASN A 202 28.62 -33.30 -41.89
CA ASN A 202 30.04 -33.66 -41.89
C ASN A 202 30.31 -34.66 -43.01
N THR A 203 30.24 -34.22 -44.26
CA THR A 203 30.98 -34.82 -45.40
C THR A 203 30.93 -33.83 -46.55
N GLU A 204 31.98 -33.03 -46.76
CA GLU A 204 32.58 -32.86 -48.09
C GLU A 204 33.88 -32.03 -48.04
N THR A 205 34.96 -32.78 -48.27
CA THR A 205 36.12 -32.44 -49.12
C THR A 205 37.12 -31.38 -48.64
N ALA A 206 38.18 -31.88 -48.01
CA ALA A 206 39.50 -31.28 -48.01
C ALA A 206 40.19 -31.51 -49.37
N GLN A 207 40.61 -30.44 -50.05
CA GLN A 207 41.69 -30.46 -51.03
C GLN A 207 42.58 -29.23 -50.86
N ALA A 208 43.85 -29.49 -50.59
CA ALA A 208 44.92 -28.51 -50.45
C ALA A 208 45.76 -28.47 -51.74
N GLN A 209 46.24 -27.28 -52.12
CA GLN A 209 47.48 -27.15 -52.88
C GLN A 209 48.18 -25.79 -52.66
N PRO A 210 49.53 -25.72 -52.70
CA PRO A 210 50.33 -24.62 -52.15
C PRO A 210 51.06 -23.76 -53.20
N GLY A 211 51.39 -22.49 -52.87
CA GLY A 211 52.32 -21.65 -53.64
C GLY A 211 52.37 -20.18 -53.19
N ALA A 212 53.55 -19.71 -52.77
CA ALA A 212 53.87 -18.41 -52.14
C ALA A 212 54.35 -17.33 -53.18
N PRO A 213 54.90 -16.13 -52.83
CA PRO A 213 54.96 -15.37 -51.56
C PRO A 213 54.70 -13.83 -51.69
N THR A 214 54.91 -13.12 -50.56
CA THR A 214 55.38 -11.73 -50.35
C THR A 214 54.43 -10.51 -50.32
N ASP A 215 54.44 -9.92 -49.11
CA ASP A 215 54.61 -8.50 -48.78
C ASP A 215 53.45 -7.51 -48.94
N ALA A 216 52.73 -7.29 -47.83
CA ALA A 216 52.45 -5.94 -47.36
C ALA A 216 52.16 -5.96 -45.86
N ALA A 217 53.09 -5.40 -45.09
CA ALA A 217 52.92 -5.08 -43.69
C ALA A 217 51.76 -4.08 -43.53
N ALA A 218 50.62 -4.58 -43.04
CA ALA A 218 49.63 -3.77 -42.36
C ALA A 218 49.53 -4.34 -40.95
N ALA A 219 50.13 -3.63 -39.99
CA ALA A 219 49.89 -3.85 -38.57
C ALA A 219 48.43 -3.48 -38.28
N SER A 220 47.52 -4.40 -38.58
CA SER A 220 46.21 -4.48 -37.96
C SER A 220 46.47 -5.03 -36.57
N THR A 221 46.49 -4.14 -35.59
CA THR A 221 46.26 -4.52 -34.20
C THR A 221 44.89 -5.18 -34.16
N ALA A 222 44.89 -6.52 -34.27
CA ALA A 222 43.78 -7.36 -33.91
C ALA A 222 43.43 -6.97 -32.47
N ARG A 223 42.35 -6.21 -32.31
CA ARG A 223 41.71 -6.01 -31.03
C ARG A 223 41.22 -7.39 -30.65
N GLU A 224 41.94 -8.05 -29.75
CA GLU A 224 41.43 -9.20 -29.03
C GLU A 224 39.99 -8.86 -28.61
N PRO A 225 39.01 -9.76 -28.82
CA PRO A 225 37.72 -9.58 -28.21
C PRO A 225 38.01 -9.47 -26.72
N GLN A 226 37.87 -8.28 -26.15
CA GLN A 226 37.85 -8.13 -24.71
C GLN A 226 36.67 -8.99 -24.28
N GLU A 227 36.98 -10.14 -23.69
CA GLU A 227 36.03 -10.98 -22.98
C GLU A 227 35.54 -10.12 -21.81
N GLU A 228 34.51 -9.32 -22.12
CA GLU A 228 33.85 -8.44 -21.17
C GLU A 228 33.25 -9.38 -20.12
N ALA A 229 33.88 -9.42 -18.94
CA ALA A 229 33.53 -10.33 -17.87
C ALA A 229 32.02 -10.28 -17.66
N ALA A 230 31.36 -11.44 -17.78
CA ALA A 230 29.91 -11.51 -17.74
C ALA A 230 29.39 -10.78 -16.49
N PRO A 231 28.44 -9.84 -16.62
CA PRO A 231 27.81 -9.22 -15.47
C PRO A 231 27.09 -10.34 -14.74
N ASN A 232 27.59 -10.67 -13.54
CA ASN A 232 27.28 -11.87 -12.74
C ASN A 232 28.12 -13.12 -13.10
N PRO A 233 29.33 -13.27 -12.54
CA PRO A 233 30.01 -14.56 -12.59
C PRO A 233 29.08 -15.64 -11.98
N PRO A 234 28.91 -16.80 -12.63
CA PRO A 234 28.00 -17.82 -12.12
C PRO A 234 28.50 -18.29 -10.76
N LEU A 235 27.70 -18.07 -9.72
CA LEU A 235 27.88 -18.76 -8.45
C LEU A 235 27.71 -20.26 -8.74
N THR A 236 28.75 -21.06 -8.54
CA THR A 236 28.71 -22.50 -8.79
C THR A 236 29.02 -23.30 -7.53
N GLY A 237 28.54 -24.56 -7.49
CA GLY A 237 28.89 -25.51 -6.44
C GLY A 237 28.48 -25.05 -5.04
N GLU A 238 29.40 -25.16 -4.08
CA GLU A 238 29.15 -24.86 -2.66
C GLU A 238 28.78 -23.38 -2.42
N ALA A 239 29.38 -22.45 -3.17
CA ALA A 239 29.10 -21.02 -3.03
C ALA A 239 27.65 -20.68 -3.38
N LEU A 240 27.10 -21.28 -4.44
CA LEU A 240 25.69 -21.13 -4.81
C LEU A 240 24.77 -21.70 -3.74
N GLN A 241 25.08 -22.91 -3.25
CA GLN A 241 24.28 -23.55 -2.20
C GLN A 241 24.27 -22.72 -0.91
N GLN A 242 25.42 -22.17 -0.53
CA GLN A 242 25.54 -21.27 0.63
C GLN A 242 24.74 -19.99 0.43
N ALA A 243 24.79 -19.39 -0.77
CA ALA A 243 24.03 -18.19 -1.09
C ALA A 243 22.51 -18.44 -0.97
N VAL A 244 22.01 -19.49 -1.62
CA VAL A 244 20.59 -19.89 -1.56
C VAL A 244 20.15 -20.17 -0.13
N ALA A 245 20.93 -20.93 0.64
CA ALA A 245 20.60 -21.25 2.04
C ALA A 245 20.59 -19.99 2.94
N THR A 246 21.48 -19.04 2.67
CA THR A 246 21.55 -17.77 3.40
C THR A 246 20.34 -16.90 3.10
N LEU A 247 19.99 -16.73 1.82
CA LEU A 247 18.81 -15.98 1.41
C LEU A 247 17.51 -16.60 1.94
N ASP A 248 17.40 -17.93 1.93
CA ASP A 248 16.24 -18.65 2.47
C ASP A 248 16.09 -18.42 3.98
N ARG A 249 17.20 -18.47 4.73
CA ARG A 249 17.22 -18.19 6.17
C ARG A 249 16.78 -16.75 6.46
N ILE A 250 17.33 -15.76 5.75
CA ILE A 250 16.96 -14.35 5.92
C ILE A 250 15.47 -14.15 5.61
N LYS A 251 14.98 -14.75 4.53
CA LYS A 251 13.57 -14.73 4.13
C LYS A 251 12.66 -15.22 5.25
N TRP A 252 12.94 -16.40 5.81
CA TRP A 252 12.12 -16.95 6.88
C TRP A 252 12.24 -16.16 8.18
N GLN A 253 13.43 -15.63 8.51
CA GLN A 253 13.61 -14.75 9.65
C GLN A 253 12.72 -13.51 9.54
N VAL A 254 12.75 -12.80 8.41
CA VAL A 254 11.91 -11.61 8.17
C VAL A 254 10.42 -11.95 8.31
N ILE A 255 9.96 -13.05 7.70
CA ILE A 255 8.56 -13.48 7.75
C ILE A 255 8.15 -13.81 9.20
N TRP A 256 8.92 -14.61 9.92
CA TRP A 256 8.59 -15.01 11.29
C TRP A 256 8.66 -13.85 12.27
N THR A 257 9.62 -12.94 12.13
CA THR A 257 9.67 -11.70 12.91
C THR A 257 8.40 -10.87 12.69
N PHE A 258 7.96 -10.70 11.44
CA PHE A 258 6.72 -9.99 11.15
C PHE A 258 5.49 -10.67 11.76
N VAL A 259 5.36 -11.99 11.62
CA VAL A 259 4.27 -12.78 12.21
C VAL A 259 4.25 -12.63 13.74
N ALA A 260 5.42 -12.71 14.38
CA ALA A 260 5.55 -12.52 15.83
C ALA A 260 5.12 -11.11 16.27
N LEU A 261 5.52 -10.05 15.53
CA LEU A 261 5.10 -8.67 15.82
C LEU A 261 3.58 -8.48 15.70
N VAL A 262 2.95 -9.07 14.67
CA VAL A 262 1.49 -9.05 14.52
C VAL A 262 0.81 -9.80 15.66
N ALA A 263 1.27 -11.00 15.99
CA ALA A 263 0.73 -11.81 17.09
C ALA A 263 0.84 -11.08 18.43
N LEU A 264 2.01 -10.52 18.75
CA LEU A 264 2.25 -9.73 19.95
C LEU A 264 1.32 -8.52 20.01
N THR A 265 1.12 -7.82 18.89
CA THR A 265 0.20 -6.69 18.79
C THR A 265 -1.24 -7.10 19.13
N LEU A 266 -1.70 -8.25 18.62
CA LEU A 266 -3.04 -8.78 18.89
C LEU A 266 -3.21 -9.24 20.34
N VAL A 267 -2.19 -9.89 20.93
CA VAL A 267 -2.17 -10.30 22.33
C VAL A 267 -2.19 -9.08 23.25
N ALA A 268 -1.31 -8.12 23.04
CA ALA A 268 -1.25 -6.88 23.81
C ALA A 268 -2.58 -6.10 23.72
N ARG A 269 -3.19 -6.05 22.53
CA ARG A 269 -4.52 -5.48 22.33
C ARG A 269 -5.57 -6.22 23.17
N ALA A 270 -5.57 -7.55 23.16
CA ALA A 270 -6.54 -8.34 23.93
C ALA A 270 -6.40 -8.10 25.44
N ILE A 271 -5.16 -8.00 25.95
CA ILE A 271 -4.87 -7.65 27.34
C ILE A 271 -5.39 -6.25 27.68
N ARG A 272 -5.07 -5.24 26.87
CA ARG A 272 -5.58 -3.86 27.04
C ARG A 272 -7.11 -3.82 27.10
N MET A 273 -7.78 -4.48 26.16
CA MET A 273 -9.25 -4.53 26.10
C MET A 273 -9.88 -5.23 27.31
N ARG A 274 -9.18 -6.18 27.96
CA ARG A 274 -9.67 -6.80 29.19
C ARG A 274 -9.54 -5.88 30.40
N HIS A 275 -8.56 -4.98 30.39
CA HIS A 275 -8.28 -4.02 31.45
C HIS A 275 -9.14 -2.75 31.36
N ASP A 276 -9.43 -2.26 30.14
CA ASP A 276 -10.27 -1.08 29.88
C ASP A 276 -11.78 -1.37 30.02
N ARG A 277 -12.27 -1.67 31.24
CA ARG A 277 -13.70 -1.93 31.55
C ARG A 277 -14.47 -0.72 32.10
N ALA A 278 -14.02 0.50 31.82
CA ALA A 278 -14.76 1.67 32.27
C ALA A 278 -16.20 1.62 31.70
N ARG A 279 -17.20 1.84 32.54
CA ARG A 279 -18.61 1.83 32.13
C ARG A 279 -19.00 3.24 31.72
N LEU A 280 -19.73 3.34 30.60
CA LEU A 280 -20.26 4.58 30.07
C LEU A 280 -21.80 4.54 30.12
N ARG A 281 -22.40 5.50 30.81
CA ARG A 281 -23.83 5.77 30.75
C ARG A 281 -24.09 6.85 29.71
N ILE A 282 -24.81 6.53 28.64
CA ILE A 282 -25.11 7.46 27.55
C ILE A 282 -26.60 7.60 27.34
N SER A 283 -27.08 8.84 27.24
CA SER A 283 -28.48 9.18 26.98
C SER A 283 -28.63 10.11 25.78
N TRP A 284 -29.72 9.92 25.02
CA TRP A 284 -30.14 10.83 23.96
C TRP A 284 -31.25 11.74 24.44
N VAL A 285 -31.18 13.04 24.11
CA VAL A 285 -32.30 13.96 24.35
C VAL A 285 -33.55 13.47 23.62
N GLY A 286 -34.65 13.26 24.36
CA GLY A 286 -35.89 12.69 23.82
C GLY A 286 -35.74 11.25 23.31
N GLY A 287 -34.77 10.49 23.83
CA GLY A 287 -34.45 9.15 23.35
C GLY A 287 -34.03 8.20 24.48
N PRO A 288 -33.49 7.02 24.11
CA PRO A 288 -33.15 5.98 25.07
C PRO A 288 -31.88 6.31 25.88
N GLU A 289 -31.72 5.61 27.00
CA GLU A 289 -30.53 5.60 27.84
C GLU A 289 -29.97 4.19 27.92
N PHE A 290 -28.64 4.06 27.80
CA PHE A 290 -27.94 2.79 27.89
C PHE A 290 -26.69 2.90 28.76
N THR A 291 -26.34 1.80 29.42
CA THR A 291 -25.02 1.61 30.03
C THR A 291 -24.25 0.59 29.21
N VAL A 292 -23.12 1.01 28.65
CA VAL A 292 -22.25 0.18 27.80
C VAL A 292 -20.82 0.21 28.32
N ASP A 293 -19.99 -0.72 27.85
CA ASP A 293 -18.55 -0.62 28.08
C ASP A 293 -17.99 0.55 27.25
N ALA A 294 -17.15 1.38 27.86
CA ALA A 294 -16.49 2.51 27.21
C ALA A 294 -15.50 2.02 26.15
N GLY A 295 -15.17 2.90 25.20
CA GLY A 295 -14.24 2.59 24.10
C GLY A 295 -14.85 2.59 22.68
N PRO A 296 -16.13 2.27 22.46
CA PRO A 296 -16.77 2.54 21.18
C PRO A 296 -17.05 4.05 21.02
N SER A 297 -17.02 4.54 19.78
CA SER A 297 -17.53 5.89 19.48
C SER A 297 -19.04 5.98 19.70
N ILE A 298 -19.57 7.19 19.92
CA ILE A 298 -21.02 7.39 20.09
C ILE A 298 -21.83 6.81 18.92
N LEU A 299 -21.34 6.93 17.67
CA LEU A 299 -22.01 6.34 16.52
C LEU A 299 -22.03 4.80 16.60
N GLN A 300 -20.94 4.18 17.04
CA GLN A 300 -20.89 2.72 17.19
C GLN A 300 -21.83 2.27 18.30
N ILE A 301 -21.92 3.00 19.41
CA ILE A 301 -22.90 2.71 20.47
C ILE A 301 -24.31 2.80 19.92
N ALA A 302 -24.64 3.88 19.19
CA ALA A 302 -25.93 4.03 18.54
C ALA A 302 -26.24 2.84 17.60
N GLN A 303 -25.28 2.41 16.78
CA GLN A 303 -25.45 1.28 15.88
C GLN A 303 -25.65 -0.06 16.63
N MET A 304 -24.88 -0.31 17.69
CA MET A 304 -24.99 -1.54 18.49
C MET A 304 -26.31 -1.61 19.27
N GLN A 305 -26.82 -0.47 19.72
CA GLN A 305 -28.08 -0.34 20.46
C GLN A 305 -29.27 0.00 19.55
N HIS A 306 -29.10 -0.10 18.23
CA HIS A 306 -30.15 0.17 17.23
C HIS A 306 -30.80 1.57 17.35
N VAL A 307 -30.06 2.57 17.84
CA VAL A 307 -30.49 3.97 17.86
C VAL A 307 -30.30 4.58 16.47
N PRO A 308 -31.37 5.04 15.79
CA PRO A 308 -31.24 5.64 14.47
C PRO A 308 -30.37 6.89 14.49
N HIS A 309 -29.33 6.91 13.65
CA HIS A 309 -28.35 8.02 13.60
C HIS A 309 -27.82 8.22 12.19
N ALA A 310 -27.82 9.46 11.67
CA ALA A 310 -27.36 9.70 10.30
C ALA A 310 -25.84 9.54 10.15
N HIS A 311 -25.39 8.75 9.18
CA HIS A 311 -23.95 8.47 8.99
C HIS A 311 -23.57 8.15 7.54
N LEU A 312 -23.84 9.07 6.60
CA LEU A 312 -23.62 8.83 5.16
C LEU A 312 -22.19 8.38 4.80
N CYS A 313 -21.18 8.84 5.54
CA CYS A 313 -19.79 8.44 5.32
C CYS A 313 -19.36 7.17 6.07
N ARG A 314 -20.30 6.43 6.69
CA ARG A 314 -20.04 5.22 7.48
C ARG A 314 -19.00 5.41 8.59
N GLY A 315 -19.15 6.50 9.34
CA GLY A 315 -18.29 6.79 10.50
C GLY A 315 -16.88 7.32 10.17
N ARG A 316 -16.58 7.65 8.92
CA ARG A 316 -15.26 8.19 8.50
C ARG A 316 -15.04 9.68 8.80
N GLY A 317 -15.96 10.32 9.52
CA GLY A 317 -15.90 11.74 9.88
C GLY A 317 -15.96 12.73 8.72
N ARG A 318 -16.46 12.34 7.53
CA ARG A 318 -16.39 13.17 6.29
C ARG A 318 -17.62 14.00 6.00
N CYS A 319 -18.79 13.41 6.25
CA CYS A 319 -20.07 13.95 5.81
C CYS A 319 -20.67 14.98 6.78
N GLY A 320 -20.24 14.99 8.05
CA GLY A 320 -20.84 15.83 9.09
C GLY A 320 -22.27 15.44 9.46
N THR A 321 -22.84 14.37 8.91
CA THR A 321 -24.24 14.01 9.19
C THR A 321 -24.41 13.38 10.57
N CYS A 322 -23.35 12.82 11.15
CA CYS A 322 -23.40 12.20 12.48
C CYS A 322 -23.23 13.21 13.63
N ARG A 323 -23.47 14.50 13.37
CA ARG A 323 -23.29 15.57 14.36
C ARG A 323 -24.19 15.35 15.57
N VAL A 324 -23.61 15.52 16.74
CA VAL A 324 -24.31 15.55 18.03
C VAL A 324 -23.89 16.79 18.80
N ARG A 325 -24.82 17.40 19.51
CA ARG A 325 -24.51 18.40 20.53
C ARG A 325 -24.32 17.66 21.86
N VAL A 326 -23.20 17.93 22.54
CA VAL A 326 -22.99 17.42 23.90
C VAL A 326 -23.71 18.35 24.85
N VAL A 327 -24.73 17.83 25.53
CA VAL A 327 -25.58 18.60 26.46
C VAL A 327 -24.99 18.56 27.87
N ALA A 328 -24.51 17.39 28.31
CA ALA A 328 -23.84 17.21 29.59
C ALA A 328 -22.79 16.10 29.50
N SER A 329 -21.70 16.23 30.27
CA SER A 329 -20.61 15.25 30.36
C SER A 329 -19.98 15.33 31.75
N GLU A 330 -19.80 14.20 32.42
CA GLU A 330 -19.10 14.13 33.73
C GLU A 330 -17.58 14.13 33.59
N PHE A 331 -17.07 13.97 32.38
CA PHE A 331 -15.65 13.92 32.08
C PHE A 331 -15.27 15.01 31.08
N PRO A 332 -14.01 15.49 31.11
CA PRO A 332 -13.51 16.38 30.08
C PRO A 332 -13.54 15.66 28.73
N LEU A 333 -14.17 16.30 27.74
CA LEU A 333 -14.28 15.71 26.41
C LEU A 333 -12.88 15.59 25.78
N PRO A 334 -12.56 14.45 25.14
CA PRO A 334 -11.29 14.31 24.44
C PRO A 334 -11.17 15.37 23.33
N PRO A 335 -9.95 15.86 23.05
CA PRO A 335 -9.74 16.89 22.04
C PRO A 335 -10.24 16.43 20.66
N ARG A 336 -10.75 17.37 19.86
CA ARG A 336 -11.23 17.09 18.50
C ARG A 336 -10.07 16.62 17.63
N ASN A 337 -10.21 15.45 17.01
CA ASN A 337 -9.19 14.97 16.06
C ASN A 337 -9.21 15.79 14.75
N ASP A 338 -8.18 15.66 13.91
CA ASP A 338 -8.05 16.46 12.67
C ASP A 338 -9.25 16.33 11.72
N VAL A 339 -9.82 15.13 11.60
CA VAL A 339 -10.98 14.87 10.74
C VAL A 339 -12.22 15.56 11.30
N GLU A 340 -12.43 15.46 12.62
CA GLU A 340 -13.50 16.13 13.33
C GLU A 340 -13.39 17.66 13.19
N ARG A 341 -12.22 18.24 13.48
CA ARG A 341 -11.96 19.68 13.34
C ARG A 341 -12.23 20.17 11.91
N GLN A 342 -11.67 19.49 10.90
CA GLN A 342 -11.84 19.88 9.50
C GLN A 342 -13.30 19.80 9.04
N THR A 343 -14.04 18.79 9.48
CA THR A 343 -15.44 18.61 9.08
C THR A 343 -16.36 19.57 9.81
N LEU A 344 -16.18 19.76 11.12
CA LEU A 344 -16.97 20.72 11.90
C LEU A 344 -16.71 22.16 11.46
N GLY A 345 -15.47 22.52 11.15
CA GLY A 345 -15.13 23.84 10.60
C GLY A 345 -15.77 24.08 9.23
N ARG A 346 -15.89 23.06 8.37
CA ARG A 346 -16.57 23.19 7.07
C ARG A 346 -18.07 23.41 7.15
N VAL A 347 -18.71 22.97 8.24
CA VAL A 347 -20.16 23.10 8.43
C VAL A 347 -20.54 24.20 9.42
N GLY A 348 -19.57 24.98 9.89
CA GLY A 348 -19.81 26.08 10.84
C GLY A 348 -20.39 25.63 12.18
N ALA A 349 -19.98 24.46 12.69
CA ALA A 349 -20.54 23.92 13.92
C ALA A 349 -19.97 24.61 15.18
N GLU A 350 -20.84 24.82 16.18
CA GLU A 350 -20.53 25.35 17.52
C GLU A 350 -19.48 24.49 18.28
N GLU A 351 -18.97 25.00 19.40
CA GLU A 351 -17.93 24.33 20.21
C GLU A 351 -18.42 23.05 20.93
N ASN A 352 -19.67 23.04 21.38
CA ASN A 352 -20.30 21.88 22.03
C ASN A 352 -20.74 20.79 21.02
N VAL A 353 -20.59 21.02 19.72
CA VAL A 353 -20.94 20.04 18.68
C VAL A 353 -19.77 19.12 18.38
N ARG A 354 -20.03 17.82 18.35
CA ARG A 354 -19.04 16.77 18.08
C ARG A 354 -19.52 15.87 16.95
N LEU A 355 -18.60 15.17 16.29
CA LEU A 355 -18.98 14.09 15.38
C LEU A 355 -19.13 12.81 16.20
N ALA A 356 -20.34 12.24 16.25
CA ALA A 356 -20.59 11.00 17.00
C ALA A 356 -19.67 9.84 16.56
N CYS A 357 -19.23 9.82 15.31
CA CYS A 357 -18.30 8.80 14.82
C CYS A 357 -16.84 8.99 15.21
N GLN A 358 -16.48 10.15 15.77
CA GLN A 358 -15.11 10.49 16.17
C GLN A 358 -14.97 10.65 17.69
N LEU A 359 -16.06 11.00 18.38
CA LEU A 359 -16.10 11.11 19.83
C LEU A 359 -16.16 9.71 20.47
N VAL A 360 -15.10 9.35 21.20
CA VAL A 360 -14.95 8.12 21.98
C VAL A 360 -14.87 8.47 23.46
N PRO A 361 -15.94 8.28 24.24
CA PRO A 361 -15.92 8.47 25.69
C PRO A 361 -15.07 7.41 26.42
N HIS A 362 -14.46 7.79 27.54
CA HIS A 362 -13.58 6.93 28.34
C HIS A 362 -14.22 6.39 29.64
N GLY A 363 -15.48 6.70 29.91
CA GLY A 363 -16.23 6.27 31.11
C GLY A 363 -17.05 7.41 31.71
N GLY A 364 -17.92 7.12 32.69
CA GLY A 364 -18.79 8.12 33.34
C GLY A 364 -20.13 8.29 32.61
N SER A 365 -20.77 9.46 32.74
CA SER A 365 -22.02 9.78 32.03
C SER A 365 -21.88 10.88 30.96
N ILE A 366 -22.60 10.71 29.86
CA ILE A 366 -22.71 11.72 28.79
C ILE A 366 -24.14 11.78 28.22
N ARG A 367 -24.65 13.00 28.04
CA ARG A 367 -25.95 13.26 27.40
C ARG A 367 -25.75 13.99 26.08
N VAL A 368 -26.33 13.46 25.01
CA VAL A 368 -26.16 14.00 23.66
C VAL A 368 -27.49 14.25 22.95
N GLU A 369 -27.50 15.24 22.06
CA GLU A 369 -28.63 15.56 21.20
C GLU A 369 -28.25 15.36 19.73
N ARG A 370 -29.14 14.75 18.94
CA ARG A 370 -28.95 14.57 17.50
C ARG A 370 -29.28 15.87 16.78
N LEU A 371 -28.34 16.37 15.97
CA LEU A 371 -28.56 17.59 15.18
C LEU A 371 -29.04 17.33 13.75
N VAL A 372 -29.07 16.07 13.34
CA VAL A 372 -29.40 15.67 11.97
C VAL A 372 -30.36 14.51 12.04
N ARG A 373 -31.46 14.60 11.28
CA ARG A 373 -32.46 13.54 11.17
C ARG A 373 -31.84 12.22 10.71
N PRO A 374 -32.21 11.07 11.31
CA PRO A 374 -31.53 9.80 11.08
C PRO A 374 -31.77 9.19 9.69
N ASP A 375 -32.89 9.53 9.07
CA ASP A 375 -33.38 9.11 7.75
C ASP A 375 -32.78 9.90 6.57
N LEU A 376 -31.77 10.74 6.84
CA LEU A 376 -31.15 11.60 5.83
C LEU A 376 -30.58 10.82 4.64
N ARG A 377 -31.06 11.14 3.43
CA ARG A 377 -30.56 10.59 2.16
C ARG A 377 -29.53 11.51 1.50
N PRO A 378 -28.66 11.00 0.61
CA PRO A 378 -27.71 11.83 -0.13
C PRO A 378 -28.35 12.95 -0.96
N ALA A 379 -29.58 12.74 -1.47
CA ALA A 379 -30.32 13.74 -2.23
C ALA A 379 -30.65 14.97 -1.37
N ASP A 380 -31.10 14.74 -0.14
CA ASP A 380 -31.52 15.77 0.80
C ASP A 380 -30.38 16.76 1.16
N LEU A 381 -29.11 16.30 1.12
CA LEU A 381 -27.95 17.18 1.34
C LEU A 381 -27.77 18.25 0.26
N ARG A 382 -28.18 17.97 -0.99
CA ARG A 382 -28.11 18.96 -2.08
C ARG A 382 -29.14 20.05 -1.86
N GLU A 383 -30.31 19.68 -1.36
CA GLU A 383 -31.43 20.57 -1.08
C GLU A 383 -31.12 21.49 0.11
N MET A 384 -30.58 20.94 1.20
CA MET A 384 -30.12 21.74 2.36
C MET A 384 -29.02 22.75 2.00
N ARG A 385 -28.24 22.49 0.95
CA ARG A 385 -27.21 23.43 0.45
C ARG A 385 -27.76 24.53 -0.45
N ARG A 386 -28.95 24.31 -1.03
CA ARG A 386 -29.64 25.25 -1.91
C ARG A 386 -30.57 26.18 -1.15
N GLN A 387 -31.00 25.80 0.06
CA GLN A 387 -31.78 26.68 0.93
C GLN A 387 -30.90 27.84 1.41
N PRO A 388 -31.37 29.10 1.28
CA PRO A 388 -30.72 30.25 1.92
C PRO A 388 -30.60 30.00 3.43
N ALA A 389 -29.53 30.50 4.05
CA ALA A 389 -29.41 30.45 5.50
C ALA A 389 -30.67 31.07 6.12
N ALA A 390 -31.35 30.34 7.01
CA ALA A 390 -32.48 30.88 7.73
C ALA A 390 -32.03 32.16 8.47
N PRO A 391 -32.84 33.24 8.47
CA PRO A 391 -32.53 34.42 9.26
C PRO A 391 -32.35 34.01 10.72
N ALA A 392 -31.33 34.57 11.38
CA ALA A 392 -31.06 34.32 12.78
C ALA A 392 -32.32 34.61 13.61
N SER A 393 -32.67 33.71 14.52
CA SER A 393 -33.77 33.92 15.46
C SER A 393 -33.55 35.26 16.20
N PRO A 394 -34.58 36.11 16.32
CA PRO A 394 -34.46 37.36 17.07
C PRO A 394 -34.04 37.04 18.52
N GLN A 395 -33.00 37.73 18.99
CA GLN A 395 -32.63 37.63 20.40
C GLN A 395 -33.74 38.22 21.26
N PRO A 396 -34.09 37.60 22.41
CA PRO A 396 -35.05 38.20 23.33
C PRO A 396 -34.50 39.54 23.82
N GLU A 397 -35.30 40.60 23.67
CA GLU A 397 -35.01 41.92 24.24
C GLU A 397 -34.81 41.81 25.76
N PRO A 398 -33.83 42.53 26.33
CA PRO A 398 -33.69 42.61 27.78
C PRO A 398 -34.93 43.30 28.35
N ALA A 399 -35.56 42.67 29.34
CA ALA A 399 -36.62 43.29 30.13
C ALA A 399 -36.07 44.54 30.84
N GLU A 400 -36.74 45.67 30.63
CA GLU A 400 -36.45 46.97 31.28
C GLU A 400 -36.67 46.94 32.79
#